data_AF-A0A6I4WBE3-F1
#
_entry.id   AF-A0A6I4WBE3-F1
#
_cell.length_a   1.000
_cell.length_b   1.000
_cell.length_c   1.000
_cell.angle_alpha   90.00
_cell.angle_beta   90.00
_cell.angle_gamma   90.00
#
_symmetry.space_group_name_H-M   'P 1'
#
loop_
_entity.id
_entity.type
_entity.pdbx_description
1 polymer ?
#
loop_
_entity_poly.entity_id
_entity_poly.type
_entity_poly.pdbx_seq_one_letter_code
_entity_poly.pdbx_strand_id
1 'polypeptide(L)' 'MRMIPAGIHMLCPCCGGAGVRPVPRAAVQAGEITTAVSPENCRPCEGTGWLPPKHDDPSPGAAD' A
#
# COMPACT_ATOMS: atom_id res chain seq x y z
N MET A 1 20.20 14.15 8.20
CA MET A 1 19.17 13.41 7.45
C MET A 1 19.28 13.73 5.96
N ARG A 2 19.12 12.76 5.05
CA ARG A 2 19.01 13.04 3.61
C ARG A 2 17.58 13.47 3.31
N MET A 3 17.39 14.71 2.87
CA MET A 3 16.10 15.20 2.36
C MET A 3 15.74 14.42 1.09
N ILE A 4 14.55 13.83 1.07
CA ILE A 4 13.96 13.25 -0.13
C ILE A 4 13.27 14.41 -0.88
N PRO A 5 13.62 14.71 -2.14
CA PRO A 5 12.97 15.75 -2.93
C PRO A 5 11.44 15.61 -2.92
N ALA A 6 10.73 16.73 -2.77
CA ALA A 6 9.28 16.79 -2.87
C ALA A 6 8.82 16.17 -4.21
N GLY A 7 7.82 15.28 -4.15
CA GLY A 7 7.30 14.54 -5.31
C GLY A 7 7.87 13.14 -5.53
N ILE A 8 8.89 12.71 -4.77
CA ILE A 8 9.33 11.31 -4.79
C ILE A 8 8.40 10.49 -3.90
N HIS A 9 7.54 9.71 -4.55
CA HIS A 9 6.70 8.73 -3.87
C HIS A 9 7.56 7.52 -3.47
N MET A 10 7.40 7.06 -2.23
CA MET A 10 8.04 5.81 -1.82
C MET A 10 7.20 4.63 -2.27
N LEU A 11 7.82 3.60 -2.86
CA LEU A 11 7.15 2.33 -3.12
C LEU A 11 6.52 1.82 -1.81
N CYS A 12 5.26 1.39 -1.88
CA CYS A 12 4.60 0.81 -0.72
C CYS A 12 5.31 -0.51 -0.36
N PRO A 13 5.93 -0.62 0.82
CA PRO A 13 6.69 -1.82 1.19
C PRO A 13 5.79 -3.03 1.40
N CYS A 14 4.49 -2.82 1.64
CA CYS A 14 3.53 -3.90 1.87
C CYS A 14 3.12 -4.63 0.58
N CYS A 15 3.12 -3.95 -0.57
CA CYS A 15 2.85 -4.56 -1.88
C CYS A 15 4.04 -4.49 -2.84
N GLY A 16 5.18 -3.95 -2.41
CA GLY A 16 6.38 -3.78 -3.25
C GLY A 16 6.17 -2.89 -4.47
N GLY A 17 5.18 -1.99 -4.45
CA GLY A 17 4.82 -1.17 -5.62
C GLY A 17 3.63 -1.66 -6.44
N ALA A 18 3.12 -2.87 -6.20
CA ALA A 18 2.12 -3.48 -7.08
C ALA A 18 0.71 -2.86 -6.97
N GLY A 19 0.41 -2.11 -5.91
CA GLY A 19 -0.93 -1.60 -5.61
C GLY A 19 -1.92 -2.68 -5.14
N VAL A 20 -1.68 -3.95 -5.43
CA VAL A 20 -2.53 -5.08 -5.02
C VAL A 20 -1.75 -6.11 -4.20
N ARG A 21 -2.46 -6.98 -3.49
CA ARG A 21 -1.90 -8.14 -2.76
C ARG A 21 -2.68 -9.41 -3.12
N PRO A 22 -1.99 -10.55 -3.27
CA PRO A 22 -2.66 -11.84 -3.40
C PRO A 22 -3.24 -12.25 -2.04
N VAL A 23 -4.54 -12.51 -1.99
CA VAL A 23 -5.22 -12.97 -0.78
C VAL A 23 -5.81 -14.35 -1.02
N PRO A 24 -5.30 -15.39 -0.33
CA PRO A 24 -5.89 -16.73 -0.37
C PRO A 24 -7.32 -16.71 0.18
N ARG A 25 -8.24 -17.32 -0.56
CA ARG A 25 -9.64 -17.49 -0.21
C ARG A 25 -10.02 -18.95 -0.40
N ALA A 26 -10.95 -19.44 0.42
CA ALA A 26 -11.59 -20.71 0.15
C ALA A 26 -12.51 -20.56 -1.07
N ALA A 27 -12.50 -21.55 -1.95
CA ALA A 27 -13.40 -21.62 -3.10
C ALA A 27 -13.97 -23.03 -3.21
N VAL A 28 -15.26 -23.15 -3.52
CA VAL A 28 -15.89 -24.45 -3.78
C VAL A 28 -15.84 -24.71 -5.28
N GLN A 29 -15.17 -25.77 -5.69
CA GLN A 29 -15.07 -26.20 -7.09
C GLN A 29 -15.48 -27.67 -7.18
N ALA A 30 -16.49 -27.97 -8.00
CA ALA A 30 -17.02 -29.33 -8.16
C ALA A 30 -17.39 -30.05 -6.85
N GLY A 31 -17.84 -29.30 -5.83
CA GLY A 31 -18.19 -29.84 -4.51
C GLY A 31 -17.01 -30.00 -3.55
N GLU A 32 -15.78 -29.71 -3.98
CA GLU A 32 -14.58 -29.75 -3.14
C GLU A 32 -14.16 -28.34 -2.70
N ILE A 33 -13.65 -28.23 -1.47
CA ILE A 33 -13.06 -26.99 -0.95
C ILE A 33 -11.62 -26.89 -1.43
N THR A 34 -11.32 -25.84 -2.19
CA THR A 34 -10.00 -25.52 -2.74
C THR A 34 -9.54 -24.14 -2.27
N THR A 35 -8.32 -23.76 -2.61
CA THR A 35 -7.81 -22.39 -2.39
C THR A 35 -7.73 -21.65 -3.72
N ALA A 36 -8.36 -20.48 -3.79
CA ALA A 36 -8.20 -19.52 -4.87
C ALA A 36 -7.46 -18.29 -4.37
N VAL A 37 -6.61 -17.68 -5.20
CA VAL A 37 -5.93 -16.43 -4.87
C VAL A 37 -6.69 -15.29 -5.53
N SER A 38 -7.29 -14.42 -4.71
CA SER A 38 -7.97 -13.21 -5.19
C SER A 38 -7.04 -12.01 -5.08
N PRO A 39 -6.93 -11.16 -6.12
CA PRO A 39 -6.27 -9.88 -5.97
C PRO A 39 -7.15 -8.94 -5.14
N GLU A 40 -6.54 -8.27 -4.16
CA GLU A 40 -7.22 -7.22 -3.38
C GLU A 40 -6.33 -5.98 -3.31
N ASN A 41 -6.94 -4.80 -3.24
CA ASN A 41 -6.20 -3.55 -3.09
C ASN A 41 -5.32 -3.59 -1.83
N CYS A 42 -4.06 -3.20 -1.99
CA CYS A 42 -3.15 -3.02 -0.87
C CYS A 42 -3.65 -1.87 -0.01
N ARG A 43 -4.28 -2.19 1.13
CA ARG A 43 -4.88 -1.19 2.03
C ARG A 43 -3.90 -0.08 2.45
N PRO A 44 -2.62 -0.36 2.79
CA PRO A 44 -1.67 0.70 3.17
C PRO A 44 -1.47 1.81 2.12
N CYS A 45 -1.56 1.49 0.83
CA CYS A 45 -1.41 2.47 -0.25
C CYS A 45 -2.70 2.68 -1.06
N GLU A 46 -3.82 2.14 -0.59
CA GLU A 46 -5.14 2.24 -1.22
C GLU A 46 -5.16 1.92 -2.73
N GLY A 47 -4.39 0.91 -3.15
CA GLY A 47 -4.34 0.52 -4.57
C GLY A 47 -3.30 1.24 -5.43
N THR A 48 -2.70 2.33 -4.94
CA THR A 48 -1.82 3.17 -5.78
C THR A 48 -0.44 2.55 -6.04
N GLY A 49 0.06 1.72 -5.11
CA GLY A 49 1.42 1.17 -5.15
C GLY A 49 2.46 2.04 -4.45
N TRP A 50 2.10 3.24 -4.01
CA TRP A 50 3.03 4.21 -3.43
C TRP A 50 2.46 4.81 -2.15
N LEU A 51 3.33 5.20 -1.25
CA LEU A 51 2.96 5.99 -0.08
C LEU A 51 3.28 7.46 -0.36
N PRO A 52 2.46 8.40 0.15
CA PRO A 52 2.77 9.80 0.06
C PRO A 52 4.15 10.05 0.70
N PRO A 53 4.91 11.05 0.19
CA PRO A 53 6.12 11.49 0.87
C PRO A 53 5.77 11.77 2.32
N LYS A 54 6.54 11.21 3.27
CA LYS A 54 6.45 11.66 4.66
C LYS A 54 6.97 13.09 4.66
N HIS A 55 6.07 14.06 4.63
CA HIS A 55 6.43 15.42 5.00
C HIS A 55 6.74 15.37 6.49
N ASP A 56 8.02 15.28 6.84
CA ASP A 56 8.53 15.79 8.11
C ASP A 56 8.51 17.33 8.03
N ASP A 57 7.37 17.94 7.69
CA ASP A 57 7.21 19.37 7.85
C ASP A 57 6.82 19.62 9.31
N PRO A 58 7.68 20.28 10.12
CA PRO A 58 7.15 20.94 11.30
C PRO A 58 6.11 21.94 10.78
N SER A 59 4.85 21.80 11.20
CA SER A 59 3.79 22.76 10.90
C SER A 59 4.31 24.18 11.10
N PRO A 60 4.41 25.02 10.05
CA PRO A 60 4.68 26.44 10.24
C PRO A 60 3.37 27.07 10.73
N GLY A 61 3.12 27.06 12.04
CA GLY A 61 1.87 27.63 12.55
C GLY A 61 1.49 27.42 14.02
N ALA A 62 2.40 27.02 14.90
CA ALA A 62 2.24 27.32 16.33
C ALA A 62 3.19 28.48 16.66
N ALA A 63 2.87 29.66 16.14
CA ALA A 63 3.34 30.92 16.69
C ALA A 63 2.15 31.52 17.46
N ASP A 64 2.46 32.04 18.64
CA ASP A 64 1.57 32.38 19.76
C ASP A 64 0.29 33.17 19.43
#